data_AF-A0A565DC17-F1
#
_entry.id   AF-A0A565DC17-F1
#
_cell.length_a   1.000
_cell.length_b   1.000
_cell.length_c   1.000
_cell.angle_alpha   90.00
_cell.angle_beta   90.00
_cell.angle_gamma   90.00
#
_symmetry.space_group_name_H-M   'P 1'
#
loop_
_entity.id
_entity.type
_entity.pdbx_description
1 polymer ?
#
loop_
_entity_poly.entity_id
_entity_poly.type
_entity_poly.pdbx_seq_one_letter_code
_entity_poly.pdbx_strand_id
1 'polypeptide(L)'
;FYLYPDLSRLKDPDVWIDAVTQIFFSYAICLGAMTSLGSYNKYKYNCYRDCLLLGCLNSGTSFVSGFAIFSVLGFMAQEQGVAIADVAESGPGLAFIAYPKAVTMMPLPTFWAILFFIML
;
A
#
# COMPACT_ATOMS: atom_id res chain seq x y z
N PHE A 1 2.61 13.33 -8.47
CA PHE A 1 1.71 13.09 -7.33
C PHE A 1 2.37 12.24 -6.26
N TYR A 2 2.64 10.95 -6.49
CA TYR A 2 3.12 10.04 -5.43
C TYR A 2 4.39 10.47 -4.68
N LEU A 3 5.46 10.85 -5.40
CA LEU A 3 6.77 11.15 -4.80
C LEU A 3 7.10 12.63 -4.72
N TYR A 4 6.16 13.52 -5.02
CA TYR A 4 6.45 14.96 -4.99
C TYR A 4 6.50 15.42 -3.52
N PRO A 5 7.68 15.85 -3.01
CA PRO A 5 7.83 16.09 -1.59
C PRO A 5 7.30 17.47 -1.20
N ASP A 6 6.48 17.51 -0.15
CA ASP A 6 6.12 18.74 0.55
C ASP A 6 6.73 18.72 1.96
N LEU A 7 7.87 19.38 2.12
CA LEU A 7 8.60 19.43 3.39
C LEU A 7 7.87 20.24 4.47
N SER A 8 6.90 21.08 4.10
CA SER A 8 6.13 21.84 5.08
C SER A 8 5.26 20.93 5.96
N ARG A 9 4.80 19.79 5.41
CA ARG A 9 4.00 18.77 6.09
C ARG A 9 4.74 18.09 7.24
N LEU A 10 6.08 18.12 7.29
CA LEU A 10 6.83 17.55 8.41
C LEU A 10 6.62 18.28 9.74
N LYS A 11 6.15 19.54 9.68
CA LYS A 11 5.80 20.33 10.88
C LYS A 11 4.43 19.96 11.45
N ASP A 12 3.61 19.24 10.69
CA ASP A 12 2.28 18.82 11.10
C ASP A 12 2.38 17.54 11.95
N PRO A 13 1.96 17.58 13.24
CA PRO A 13 1.96 16.40 14.09
C PRO A 13 1.11 15.24 13.55
N ASP A 14 0.04 15.54 12.81
CA ASP A 14 -0.88 14.52 12.30
C ASP A 14 -0.18 13.60 11.29
N VAL A 15 0.78 14.13 10.51
CA VAL A 15 1.58 13.34 9.57
C VAL A 15 2.42 12.27 10.30
N TRP A 16 2.89 12.57 11.50
CA TRP A 16 3.65 11.62 12.31
C TRP A 16 2.73 10.59 12.98
N ILE A 17 1.54 11.01 13.43
CA ILE A 17 0.53 10.11 13.97
C ILE A 17 0.10 9.10 12.90
N ASP A 18 -0.17 9.57 11.68
CA ASP A 18 -0.51 8.72 10.54
C ASP A 18 0.63 7.75 10.21
N ALA A 19 1.88 8.23 10.16
CA ALA A 19 3.04 7.38 9.88
C ALA A 19 3.22 6.27 10.93
N VAL A 20 3.09 6.59 12.22
CA VAL A 20 3.17 5.60 13.30
C VAL A 20 2.02 4.60 13.20
N THR A 21 0.79 5.09 13.02
CA THR A 21 -0.41 4.26 12.91
C THR A 21 -0.31 3.29 11.74
N GLN A 22 0.15 3.77 10.57
CA GLN A 22 0.36 2.97 9.38
C GLN A 22 1.36 1.82 9.63
N ILE A 23 2.49 2.10 10.28
CA ILE A 23 3.50 1.07 10.61
C ILE A 23 2.93 0.07 11.62
N PHE A 24 2.25 0.53 12.67
CA PHE A 24 1.66 -0.37 13.68
C PHE A 24 0.68 -1.38 13.07
N PHE A 25 -0.24 -0.91 12.21
CA PHE A 25 -1.19 -1.78 11.53
C PHE A 25 -0.54 -2.62 10.43
N SER A 26 0.39 -2.06 9.66
CA SER A 26 1.07 -2.76 8.56
C SER A 26 1.88 -3.96 9.04
N TYR A 27 2.54 -3.86 10.19
CA TYR A 27 3.28 -4.98 10.79
C TYR A 27 2.45 -5.82 11.77
N ALA A 28 1.16 -5.50 11.96
CA ALA A 28 0.30 -6.17 12.94
C ALA A 28 0.91 -6.24 14.35
N ILE A 29 1.56 -5.15 14.77
CA ILE A 29 2.26 -5.07 16.07
C ILE A 29 1.23 -5.21 17.20
N CYS A 30 1.59 -5.96 18.25
CA CYS A 30 0.74 -6.22 19.43
C CYS A 30 -0.55 -7.03 19.19
N LEU A 31 -0.79 -7.56 17.98
CA LEU A 31 -1.95 -8.43 17.70
C LEU A 31 -1.71 -9.92 18.08
N GLY A 32 -0.53 -10.26 18.59
CA GLY A 32 -0.17 -11.61 19.02
C GLY A 32 0.16 -12.59 17.87
N ALA A 33 -0.16 -12.25 16.62
CA ALA A 33 0.14 -13.09 15.46
C ALA A 33 1.65 -13.38 15.31
N MET A 34 2.49 -12.36 15.39
CA MET A 34 3.96 -12.52 15.30
C MET A 34 4.53 -13.30 16.50
N THR A 35 3.97 -13.10 17.70
CA THR A 35 4.35 -13.86 18.90
C THR A 35 3.99 -15.35 18.74
N SER A 36 2.80 -15.63 18.20
CA SER A 36 2.34 -17.00 17.91
C SER A 36 3.24 -17.67 16.86
N LEU A 37 3.50 -17.02 15.73
CA LEU A 37 4.43 -17.52 14.70
C LEU A 37 5.84 -17.75 15.27
N GLY A 38 6.33 -16.81 16.08
CA GLY A 38 7.62 -16.93 16.76
C GLY A 38 7.70 -18.10 17.75
N SER A 39 6.57 -18.51 18.35
CA SER A 39 6.55 -19.64 19.29
C SER A 39 6.85 -21.00 18.64
N TYR A 40 6.66 -21.11 17.32
CA TYR A 40 7.00 -22.31 16.54
C TYR A 40 8.45 -22.34 16.06
N ASN A 41 9.22 -21.27 16.28
CA ASN A 41 10.62 -21.23 15.89
C ASN A 41 11.51 -22.08 16.81
N LYS A 42 12.64 -22.52 16.27
CA LYS A 42 13.69 -23.19 17.06
C LYS A 42 14.23 -22.22 18.13
N TYR A 43 14.62 -22.73 19.29
CA TYR A 43 15.12 -21.91 20.40
C TYR A 43 16.33 -21.03 20.03
N LYS A 44 17.24 -21.53 19.17
CA LYS A 44 18.40 -20.77 18.67
C LYS A 44 18.18 -20.19 17.26
N TYR A 45 16.96 -19.78 16.95
CA TYR A 45 16.63 -19.18 15.66
C TYR A 45 17.10 -17.72 15.59
N ASN A 46 17.66 -17.32 14.45
CA ASN A 46 18.09 -15.94 14.23
C ASN A 46 16.89 -15.05 13.84
N CYS A 47 16.08 -14.70 14.82
CA CYS A 47 14.92 -13.84 14.62
C CYS A 47 15.28 -12.41 14.22
N TYR A 48 16.49 -11.94 14.54
CA TYR A 48 16.93 -10.59 14.22
C TYR A 48 17.07 -10.37 12.70
N ARG A 49 17.70 -11.33 12.00
CA ARG A 49 17.81 -11.30 10.53
C ARG A 49 16.43 -11.23 9.88
N ASP A 50 15.51 -12.05 10.35
CA ASP A 50 14.19 -12.16 9.77
C ASP A 50 13.32 -10.95 10.07
N CYS A 51 13.49 -10.34 11.25
CA CYS A 51 12.85 -9.07 11.58
C CYS A 51 13.31 -7.94 10.63
N LEU A 52 14.61 -7.85 10.33
CA LEU A 52 15.12 -6.89 9.36
C LEU A 52 14.59 -7.17 7.95
N LEU A 53 14.58 -8.44 7.52
CA LEU A 53 14.03 -8.82 6.22
C LEU A 53 12.54 -8.51 6.11
N LEU A 54 11.76 -8.83 7.14
CA LEU A 54 10.33 -8.51 7.21
C LEU A 54 10.11 -7.00 7.10
N GLY A 55 10.90 -6.21 7.83
CA GLY A 55 10.90 -4.75 7.77
C GLY A 55 11.13 -4.20 6.36
N CYS A 56 12.20 -4.65 5.72
CA CYS A 56 12.56 -4.24 4.37
C CYS A 56 11.53 -4.69 3.33
N LEU A 57 11.05 -5.94 3.41
CA LEU A 57 10.11 -6.50 2.44
C LEU A 57 8.72 -5.85 2.56
N ASN A 58 8.19 -5.69 3.77
CA ASN A 58 6.90 -5.05 3.98
C ASN A 58 6.89 -3.60 3.49
N SER A 59 7.92 -2.83 3.87
CA SER A 59 8.05 -1.43 3.44
C SER A 59 8.33 -1.33 1.93
N GLY A 60 9.15 -2.23 1.39
CA GLY A 60 9.46 -2.30 -0.04
C GLY A 60 8.23 -2.61 -0.88
N THR A 61 7.43 -3.61 -0.49
CA THR A 61 6.17 -3.93 -1.15
C THR A 61 5.21 -2.75 -1.11
N SER A 62 5.09 -2.07 0.04
CA SER A 62 4.25 -0.86 0.18
C SER A 62 4.72 0.28 -0.72
N PHE A 63 6.04 0.44 -0.89
CA PHE A 63 6.59 1.45 -1.77
C PHE A 63 6.31 1.14 -3.24
N VAL A 64 6.51 -0.12 -3.66
CA VAL A 64 6.26 -0.61 -5.03
C VAL A 64 4.76 -0.56 -5.38
N SER A 65 3.90 -0.96 -4.45
CA SER A 65 2.44 -0.92 -4.67
C SER A 65 1.95 0.51 -4.87
N GLY A 66 2.55 1.50 -4.19
CA GLY A 66 2.29 2.91 -4.42
C GLY A 66 2.50 3.33 -5.89
N PHE A 67 3.55 2.85 -6.57
CA PHE A 67 3.69 3.13 -8.02
C PHE A 67 2.59 2.49 -8.85
N ALA A 68 2.22 1.24 -8.55
CA ALA A 68 1.14 0.56 -9.27
C ALA A 68 -0.19 1.32 -9.12
N ILE A 69 -0.55 1.72 -7.90
CA ILE A 69 -1.78 2.48 -7.63
C ILE A 69 -1.74 3.86 -8.29
N PHE A 70 -0.71 4.66 -8.03
CA PHE A 70 -0.67 6.04 -8.53
C PHE A 70 -0.47 6.13 -10.05
N SER A 71 0.10 5.11 -10.71
CA SER A 71 0.17 5.05 -12.18
C SER A 71 -1.21 4.82 -12.80
N VAL A 72 -1.99 3.89 -12.26
CA VAL A 72 -3.36 3.60 -12.71
C VAL A 72 -4.30 4.78 -12.44
N LEU A 73 -4.20 5.41 -11.27
CA LEU A 73 -4.95 6.62 -10.96
C LEU A 73 -4.53 7.80 -11.85
N GLY A 74 -3.24 7.94 -12.14
CA GLY A 74 -2.74 8.96 -13.06
C GLY A 74 -3.30 8.78 -14.47
N PHE A 75 -3.33 7.55 -14.98
CA PHE A 75 -3.97 7.20 -16.25
C PHE A 75 -5.47 7.56 -16.23
N MET A 76 -6.19 7.16 -15.19
CA MET A 76 -7.62 7.47 -15.04
C MET A 76 -7.90 8.98 -15.00
N ALA A 77 -7.07 9.74 -14.27
CA ALA A 77 -7.18 11.19 -14.17
C ALA A 77 -6.94 11.87 -15.53
N GLN A 78 -5.95 11.39 -16.29
CA GLN A 78 -5.66 11.87 -17.64
C GLN A 78 -6.81 11.60 -18.62
N GLU A 79 -7.36 10.38 -18.62
CA GLU A 79 -8.47 10.00 -19.50
C GLU A 79 -9.78 10.74 -19.17
N GLN A 80 -10.01 11.06 -17.89
CA GLN A 80 -11.22 11.78 -17.45
C GLN A 80 -11.04 13.31 -17.42
N GLY A 81 -9.82 13.83 -17.59
CA GLY A 81 -9.52 15.25 -17.50
C GLY A 81 -9.75 15.85 -16.10
N VAL A 82 -9.65 15.03 -15.05
CA VAL A 82 -9.87 15.44 -13.65
C VAL A 82 -8.55 15.45 -12.87
N ALA A 83 -8.52 16.08 -11.69
CA ALA A 83 -7.31 16.07 -10.86
C ALA A 83 -7.11 14.68 -10.23
N ILE A 84 -5.86 14.26 -10.03
CA ILE A 84 -5.54 12.98 -9.36
C ILE A 84 -6.14 12.92 -7.94
N ALA A 85 -6.24 14.06 -7.26
CA ALA A 85 -6.85 14.16 -5.94
C ALA A 85 -8.33 13.72 -5.92
N ASP A 86 -9.04 13.90 -7.03
CA ASP A 86 -10.48 13.55 -7.13
C ASP A 86 -10.72 12.06 -7.39
N VAL A 87 -9.68 11.32 -7.82
CA VAL A 87 -9.73 9.87 -8.07
C VAL A 87 -8.99 9.04 -7.02
N ALA A 88 -8.17 9.69 -6.19
CA ALA A 88 -7.40 9.06 -5.12
C ALA A 88 -8.24 8.96 -3.83
N GLU A 89 -9.26 8.11 -3.84
CA GLU A 89 -9.94 7.72 -2.61
C GLU A 89 -9.06 6.80 -1.76
N SER A 90 -9.24 6.82 -0.43
CA SER A 90 -8.53 5.94 0.50
C SER A 90 -9.42 4.78 0.95
N GLY A 91 -8.80 3.66 1.33
CA GLY A 91 -9.53 2.49 1.86
C GLY A 91 -10.15 1.58 0.78
N PRO A 92 -11.17 0.77 1.14
CA PRO A 92 -11.75 -0.22 0.22
C PRO A 92 -12.31 0.37 -1.08
N GLY A 93 -12.81 1.62 -1.03
CA GLY A 93 -13.32 2.32 -2.22
C GLY A 93 -12.28 2.46 -3.33
N LEU A 94 -11.00 2.61 -2.97
CA LEU A 94 -9.90 2.64 -3.93
C LEU A 94 -9.81 1.34 -4.74
N ALA A 95 -9.85 0.20 -4.04
CA ALA A 95 -9.70 -1.12 -4.65
C ALA A 95 -10.98 -1.58 -5.36
N PHE A 96 -12.17 -1.19 -4.90
CA PHE A 96 -13.43 -1.72 -5.41
C PHE A 96 -14.23 -0.75 -6.28
N ILE A 97 -13.86 0.53 -6.35
CA ILE A 97 -14.53 1.55 -7.17
C ILE A 97 -13.55 2.20 -8.15
N ALA A 98 -12.51 2.86 -7.65
CA ALA A 98 -11.59 3.62 -8.48
C ALA A 98 -10.77 2.70 -9.40
N TYR A 99 -10.19 1.63 -8.85
CA TYR A 99 -9.34 0.70 -9.62
C TYR A 99 -10.12 -0.08 -10.70
N PRO A 100 -11.30 -0.69 -10.42
CA PRO A 100 -12.09 -1.35 -11.46
C PRO A 100 -12.53 -0.38 -12.55
N LYS A 101 -12.91 0.85 -12.18
CA LYS A 101 -13.24 1.90 -13.16
C LYS A 101 -12.03 2.20 -14.06
N ALA A 102 -10.84 2.38 -13.50
CA ALA A 102 -9.62 2.58 -14.28
C ALA A 102 -9.29 1.38 -15.19
N VAL A 103 -9.45 0.15 -14.70
CA VAL A 103 -9.22 -1.08 -15.46
C VAL A 103 -10.16 -1.19 -16.67
N THR A 104 -11.44 -0.77 -16.54
CA THR A 104 -12.37 -0.79 -17.69
C THR A 104 -11.97 0.15 -18.83
N MET A 105 -11.12 1.13 -18.57
CA MET A 105 -10.60 2.09 -19.55
C MET A 105 -9.33 1.59 -20.25
N MET A 106 -8.71 0.51 -19.75
CA MET A 106 -7.49 -0.07 -20.32
C MET A 106 -7.81 -1.05 -21.46
N PRO A 107 -6.88 -1.26 -22.41
CA PRO A 107 -7.00 -2.36 -23.37
C PRO A 107 -6.95 -3.70 -22.63
N LEU A 108 -7.78 -4.66 -23.07
CA LEU A 108 -7.95 -6.00 -22.45
C LEU A 108 -8.38 -5.91 -20.96
N PRO A 109 -9.49 -5.22 -20.64
CA PRO A 109 -9.89 -4.92 -19.26
C PRO A 109 -10.12 -6.20 -18.43
N THR A 110 -10.66 -7.25 -19.03
CA THR A 110 -10.90 -8.54 -18.38
C THR A 110 -9.62 -9.19 -17.86
N PHE A 111 -8.51 -9.08 -18.60
CA PHE A 111 -7.23 -9.66 -18.19
C PHE A 111 -6.68 -8.97 -16.95
N TRP A 112 -6.66 -7.63 -16.95
CA TRP A 112 -6.20 -6.84 -15.81
C TRP A 112 -7.10 -6.99 -14.58
N ALA A 113 -8.42 -7.09 -14.79
CA ALA A 113 -9.36 -7.33 -13.70
C ALA A 113 -9.09 -8.68 -13.02
N ILE A 114 -8.87 -9.76 -13.80
CA ILE A 114 -8.54 -11.08 -13.25
C ILE A 114 -7.24 -11.02 -12.44
N LEU A 115 -6.19 -10.40 -12.96
CA LEU A 115 -4.91 -10.29 -12.24
C LEU A 115 -5.06 -9.49 -10.92
N PHE A 116 -5.82 -8.39 -10.95
CA PHE A 116 -6.03 -7.55 -9.78
C PHE A 116 -6.82 -8.26 -8.68
N PHE A 117 -7.90 -8.95 -9.02
CA PHE A 117 -8.72 -9.66 -8.03
C PHE A 117 -8.11 -11.00 -7.57
N ILE A 118 -7.15 -11.58 -8.31
CA ILE A 118 -6.35 -12.71 -7.81
C ILE A 118 -5.29 -12.23 -6.79
N MET A 119 -4.78 -11.01 -6.96
CA MET A 119 -3.79 -10.43 -6.06
C MET A 119 -4.39 -10.01 -4.70
N LEU A 120 -5.64 -9.49 -4.71
CA LEU A 120 -6.38 -9.11 -3.50
C LEU A 120 -6.81 -10.34 -2.67
#